data_AF-E5WV94-F1
#
_entry.id   AF-E5WV94-F1
#
_cell.length_a   1.000
_cell.length_b   1.000
_cell.length_c   1.000
_cell.angle_alpha   90.00
_cell.angle_beta   90.00
_cell.angle_gamma   90.00
#
_symmetry.space_group_name_H-M   'P 1'
#
loop_
_entity.id
_entity.type
_entity.pdbx_description
1 polymer ?
#
loop_
_entity_poly.entity_id
_entity_poly.type
_entity_poly.pdbx_seq_one_letter_code
_entity_poly.pdbx_strand_id
1 'polypeptide(L)'
;MLYYDFCGYEGFKAYFGLEKRDNGVVVRKNKILLAHLKNPALLKYCEEHNDYTLLHIYNMADLQKKVFEAIIKSGKDDEKLPHKVELIGETYYSSKYETDEFRGLCEDLDKHSIRYINVERNRVFKMRAGKFMRELILETEIGKLLSPCVVNWIAGDVFAQRWCTYTYGYTPDMELFVNDEFWRIYDSSYCKGNFGSCMTDEDRTSFYYSSVKAKAAYITDKTGLIVARAILFTDVTDQDGKKWRLLERQYSSESDDVLKRLLVDKLIQEDYIDGYKVIGASCHQADAFVDINGYSLSDRKFEIECNLEETDTLSYQDSFKWYSYSRSKAYNYENPETSYNLDTTDLNLYGDTDEDGSPWDEYHQYDCDETTLCYLHGNAINVDSENLDDFLWISSTGEYHHKDDCVCCDNCGENLLEGDAEYSEVTEEHYCCKECMEKAEDTFKRKNWHYSEYDGEWYEDYTDITCIHIWNESEGIYEDKSINVDTLCRLLKNEDAWEFGEDVFDEVNPSTNLPYGYKLKKEMSHEYTTVEEAV
;
A
#
# COMPACT_ATOMS: atom_id res chain seq x y z
N MET A 1 3.95 -40.94 3.66
CA MET A 1 3.19 -40.92 2.39
C MET A 1 2.23 -42.09 2.26
N LEU A 2 2.57 -43.31 2.75
CA LEU A 2 1.66 -44.46 2.70
C LEU A 2 0.34 -44.27 3.47
N TYR A 3 0.35 -43.48 4.55
CA TYR A 3 -0.83 -43.23 5.40
C TYR A 3 -1.66 -42.00 5.00
N TYR A 4 -1.30 -41.33 3.90
CA TYR A 4 -1.94 -40.08 3.48
C TYR A 4 -2.43 -40.16 2.04
N ASP A 5 -3.71 -39.89 1.85
CA ASP A 5 -4.29 -39.75 0.52
C ASP A 5 -4.21 -38.30 0.05
N PHE A 6 -3.04 -37.93 -0.50
CA PHE A 6 -2.85 -36.61 -1.12
C PHE A 6 -3.13 -36.63 -2.63
N CYS A 7 -3.75 -37.68 -3.18
CA CYS A 7 -3.95 -37.84 -4.63
C CYS A 7 -2.65 -37.63 -5.45
N GLY A 8 -1.48 -38.00 -4.90
CA GLY A 8 -0.17 -37.87 -5.55
C GLY A 8 0.64 -36.63 -5.16
N TYR A 9 1.66 -36.31 -5.97
CA TYR A 9 2.63 -35.23 -5.69
C TYR A 9 2.02 -33.83 -5.82
N GLU A 10 1.11 -33.62 -6.78
CA GLU A 10 0.48 -32.32 -7.00
C GLU A 10 -0.42 -31.91 -5.83
N GLY A 11 -1.21 -32.85 -5.27
CA GLY A 11 -1.97 -32.56 -4.06
C GLY A 11 -1.07 -32.28 -2.86
N PHE A 12 0.03 -33.03 -2.68
CA PHE A 12 1.02 -32.70 -1.65
C PHE A 12 1.61 -31.28 -1.84
N LYS A 13 1.92 -30.88 -3.07
CA LYS A 13 2.46 -29.55 -3.39
C LYS A 13 1.40 -28.46 -3.20
N ALA A 14 0.13 -28.72 -3.45
CA ALA A 14 -0.95 -27.78 -3.16
C ALA A 14 -1.01 -27.44 -1.66
N TYR A 15 -0.90 -28.45 -0.78
CA TYR A 15 -0.96 -28.26 0.67
C TYR A 15 0.37 -27.81 1.31
N PHE A 16 1.51 -28.30 0.83
CA PHE A 16 2.83 -28.16 1.49
C PHE A 16 3.94 -27.69 0.56
N GLY A 17 3.59 -27.13 -0.60
CA GLY A 17 4.52 -26.54 -1.55
C GLY A 17 5.25 -25.33 -0.99
N LEU A 18 6.22 -24.85 -1.77
CA LEU A 18 6.92 -23.61 -1.50
C LEU A 18 6.16 -22.44 -2.13
N GLU A 19 6.03 -21.34 -1.42
CA GLU A 19 5.47 -20.08 -1.90
C GLU A 19 6.49 -18.95 -1.69
N LYS A 20 6.55 -18.02 -2.64
CA LYS A 20 7.31 -16.79 -2.50
C LYS A 20 6.39 -15.71 -1.96
N ARG A 21 6.79 -15.07 -0.87
CA ARG A 21 6.14 -13.85 -0.37
C ARG A 21 6.62 -12.64 -1.17
N ASP A 22 5.90 -11.53 -1.09
CA ASP A 22 6.21 -10.28 -1.82
C ASP A 22 7.60 -9.73 -1.50
N ASN A 23 8.12 -10.04 -0.31
CA ASN A 23 9.49 -9.72 0.10
C ASN A 23 10.57 -10.69 -0.43
N GLY A 24 10.24 -11.56 -1.39
CA GLY A 24 11.15 -12.52 -2.01
C GLY A 24 11.47 -13.76 -1.17
N VAL A 25 10.97 -13.86 0.08
CA VAL A 25 11.24 -15.00 0.97
C VAL A 25 10.42 -16.22 0.53
N VAL A 26 11.11 -17.35 0.34
CA VAL A 26 10.48 -18.64 0.04
C VAL A 26 10.10 -19.32 1.36
N VAL A 27 8.80 -19.49 1.61
CA VAL A 27 8.28 -20.22 2.77
C VAL A 27 7.52 -21.47 2.33
N ARG A 28 7.36 -22.44 3.25
CA ARG A 28 6.59 -23.65 2.99
C ARG A 28 5.17 -23.50 3.54
N LYS A 29 4.17 -23.79 2.71
CA LYS A 29 2.76 -23.84 3.10
C LYS A 29 2.54 -24.85 4.23
N ASN A 30 1.64 -24.52 5.16
CA ASN A 30 1.17 -25.39 6.25
C ASN A 30 2.31 -26.09 7.03
N LYS A 31 3.40 -25.38 7.32
CA LYS A 31 4.60 -25.93 7.97
C LYS A 31 4.30 -26.64 9.30
N ILE A 32 3.38 -26.11 10.11
CA ILE A 32 2.98 -26.68 11.40
C ILE A 32 2.29 -28.03 11.21
N LEU A 33 1.28 -28.07 10.32
CA LEU A 33 0.60 -29.32 9.96
C LEU A 33 1.61 -30.33 9.41
N LEU A 34 2.51 -29.95 8.51
CA LEU A 34 3.52 -30.88 7.99
C LEU A 34 4.43 -31.45 9.08
N ALA A 35 4.79 -30.66 10.10
CA ALA A 35 5.60 -31.14 11.23
C ALA A 35 4.81 -32.13 12.09
N HIS A 36 3.51 -31.88 12.30
CA HIS A 36 2.59 -32.80 12.98
C HIS A 36 2.49 -34.15 12.28
N LEU A 37 2.24 -34.10 10.97
CA LEU A 37 2.07 -35.28 10.13
C LEU A 37 3.33 -36.15 10.00
N LYS A 38 4.50 -35.58 10.33
CA LYS A 38 5.81 -36.28 10.34
C LYS A 38 6.22 -36.79 11.71
N ASN A 39 5.42 -36.57 12.76
CA ASN A 39 5.85 -36.87 14.11
C ASN A 39 5.93 -38.40 14.35
N PRO A 40 7.10 -38.97 14.67
CA PRO A 40 7.25 -40.42 14.83
C PRO A 40 6.40 -41.01 15.96
N ALA A 41 6.23 -40.25 17.05
CA ALA A 41 5.41 -40.70 18.19
C ALA A 41 3.93 -40.86 17.79
N LEU A 42 3.40 -39.90 17.03
CA LEU A 42 2.05 -39.98 16.49
C LEU A 42 1.90 -41.15 15.53
N LEU A 43 2.84 -41.33 14.59
CA LEU A 43 2.80 -42.44 13.63
C LEU A 43 2.80 -43.79 14.31
N LYS A 44 3.67 -43.97 15.31
CA LYS A 44 3.73 -45.20 16.10
C LYS A 44 2.41 -45.45 16.86
N TYR A 45 1.85 -44.42 17.47
CA TYR A 45 0.55 -44.54 18.16
C TYR A 45 -0.55 -44.98 17.20
N CYS A 46 -0.63 -44.38 16.01
CA CYS A 46 -1.61 -44.73 14.98
C CYS A 46 -1.47 -46.20 14.54
N GLU A 47 -0.24 -46.69 14.35
CA GLU A 47 0.02 -48.10 14.00
C GLU A 47 -0.38 -49.07 15.13
N GLU A 48 -0.12 -48.71 16.39
CA GLU A 48 -0.41 -49.55 17.56
C GLU A 48 -1.91 -49.60 17.89
N HIS A 49 -2.65 -48.51 17.68
CA HIS A 49 -4.05 -48.36 18.10
C HIS A 49 -5.06 -48.39 16.95
N ASN A 50 -4.59 -48.40 15.69
CA ASN A 50 -5.41 -48.31 14.49
C ASN A 50 -6.34 -47.07 14.49
N ASP A 51 -5.89 -45.98 15.12
CA ASP A 51 -6.58 -44.68 15.15
C ASP A 51 -5.76 -43.64 14.37
N TYR A 52 -6.29 -43.22 13.23
CA TYR A 52 -5.66 -42.27 12.32
C TYR A 52 -6.33 -40.88 12.37
N THR A 53 -7.21 -40.63 13.33
CA THR A 53 -8.01 -39.38 13.40
C THR A 53 -7.13 -38.13 13.45
N LEU A 54 -6.05 -38.17 14.25
CA LEU A 54 -5.09 -37.06 14.35
C LEU A 54 -4.07 -36.99 13.22
N LEU A 55 -4.13 -37.96 12.28
CA LEU A 55 -3.28 -38.04 11.10
C LEU A 55 -4.01 -37.56 9.84
N HIS A 56 -5.28 -37.93 9.68
CA HIS A 56 -6.13 -37.54 8.54
C HIS A 56 -6.69 -36.13 8.71
N ILE A 57 -5.78 -35.15 8.58
CA ILE A 57 -6.04 -33.73 8.75
C ILE A 57 -5.49 -32.97 7.55
N TYR A 58 -6.35 -32.18 6.91
CA TYR A 58 -6.06 -31.55 5.61
C TYR A 58 -5.90 -30.03 5.67
N ASN A 59 -6.30 -29.41 6.79
CA ASN A 59 -6.17 -27.97 6.99
C ASN A 59 -5.93 -27.62 8.47
N MET A 60 -5.54 -26.37 8.72
CA MET A 60 -5.19 -25.90 10.07
C MET A 60 -6.41 -25.81 11.01
N ALA A 61 -7.61 -25.52 10.49
CA ALA A 61 -8.82 -25.45 11.31
C ALA A 61 -9.24 -26.83 11.84
N ASP A 62 -9.21 -27.84 10.99
CA ASP A 62 -9.45 -29.24 11.36
C ASP A 62 -8.36 -29.76 12.31
N LEU A 63 -7.11 -29.32 12.14
CA LEU A 63 -6.02 -29.58 13.09
C LEU A 63 -6.34 -29.03 14.47
N GLN A 64 -6.74 -27.76 14.55
CA GLN A 64 -7.10 -27.13 15.81
C GLN A 64 -8.22 -27.90 16.51
N LYS A 65 -9.32 -28.18 15.78
CA LYS A 65 -10.49 -28.87 16.29
C LYS A 65 -10.14 -30.22 16.90
N LYS A 66 -9.61 -31.12 16.07
CA LYS A 66 -9.35 -32.51 16.46
C LYS A 66 -8.34 -32.59 17.59
N VAL A 67 -7.35 -31.68 17.63
CA VAL A 67 -6.37 -31.62 18.72
C VAL A 67 -7.02 -31.20 20.03
N PHE A 68 -7.82 -30.13 20.07
CA PHE A 68 -8.51 -29.72 21.29
C PHE A 68 -9.48 -30.80 21.81
N GLU A 69 -10.30 -31.37 20.93
CA GLU A 69 -11.23 -32.46 21.29
C GLU A 69 -10.49 -33.67 21.85
N ALA A 70 -9.38 -34.07 21.22
CA ALA A 70 -8.59 -35.21 21.67
C ALA A 70 -7.85 -34.93 23.00
N ILE A 71 -7.38 -33.70 23.24
CA ILE A 71 -6.77 -33.31 24.52
C ILE A 71 -7.81 -33.37 25.64
N ILE A 72 -8.99 -32.76 25.44
CA ILE A 72 -10.05 -32.72 26.45
C ILE A 72 -10.51 -34.14 26.78
N LYS A 73 -10.76 -34.96 25.75
CA LYS A 73 -11.16 -36.36 25.92
C LYS A 73 -10.08 -37.18 26.62
N SER A 74 -8.82 -37.07 26.18
CA SER A 74 -7.69 -37.78 26.79
C SER A 74 -7.49 -37.40 28.25
N GLY A 75 -7.71 -36.13 28.61
CA GLY A 75 -7.64 -35.69 30.00
C GLY A 75 -8.78 -36.26 30.85
N LYS A 76 -10.00 -36.21 30.33
CA LYS A 76 -11.20 -36.69 31.01
C LYS A 76 -11.18 -38.20 31.30
N ASP A 77 -10.63 -38.97 30.36
CA ASP A 77 -10.58 -40.43 30.44
C ASP A 77 -9.36 -40.94 31.22
N ASP A 78 -8.43 -40.07 31.65
CA ASP A 78 -7.23 -40.43 32.43
C ASP A 78 -7.46 -40.27 33.93
N GLU A 79 -7.59 -41.38 34.66
CA GLU A 79 -7.76 -41.41 36.12
C GLU A 79 -6.63 -40.70 36.90
N LYS A 80 -5.46 -40.48 36.27
CA LYS A 80 -4.32 -39.76 36.88
C LYS A 80 -4.50 -38.24 36.85
N LEU A 81 -5.51 -37.71 36.17
CA LEU A 81 -5.79 -36.28 36.03
C LEU A 81 -7.13 -35.92 36.70
N PRO A 82 -7.26 -36.08 38.04
CA PRO A 82 -8.56 -36.00 38.71
C PRO A 82 -9.11 -34.57 38.86
N HIS A 83 -8.28 -33.55 38.68
CA HIS A 83 -8.66 -32.16 38.96
C HIS A 83 -9.21 -31.46 37.73
N LYS A 84 -10.31 -30.72 37.90
CA LYS A 84 -10.97 -29.97 36.83
C LYS A 84 -10.40 -28.57 36.71
N VAL A 85 -10.18 -28.15 35.47
CA VAL A 85 -9.69 -26.82 35.11
C VAL A 85 -10.64 -26.24 34.07
N GLU A 86 -11.49 -25.31 34.48
CA GLU A 86 -12.49 -24.65 33.62
C GLU A 86 -11.90 -23.39 32.99
N LEU A 87 -11.77 -23.36 31.66
CA LEU A 87 -11.21 -22.22 30.91
C LEU A 87 -12.07 -21.98 29.66
N ILE A 88 -12.56 -20.74 29.49
CA ILE A 88 -13.33 -20.34 28.29
C ILE A 88 -14.52 -21.29 28.02
N GLY A 89 -15.24 -21.69 29.07
CA GLY A 89 -16.38 -22.61 28.98
C GLY A 89 -16.01 -24.09 28.80
N GLU A 90 -14.74 -24.42 28.54
CA GLU A 90 -14.26 -25.78 28.38
C GLU A 90 -13.69 -26.36 29.69
N THR A 91 -13.84 -27.67 29.89
CA THR A 91 -13.28 -28.36 31.05
C THR A 91 -12.08 -29.23 30.67
N TYR A 92 -10.90 -28.83 31.15
CA TYR A 92 -9.66 -29.59 31.08
C TYR A 92 -9.41 -30.35 32.38
N TYR A 93 -8.46 -31.27 32.34
CA TYR A 93 -8.13 -32.15 33.47
C TYR A 93 -6.62 -32.14 33.75
N SER A 94 -6.25 -32.07 35.03
CA SER A 94 -4.85 -32.00 35.48
C SER A 94 -4.63 -32.83 36.75
N SER A 95 -3.39 -33.23 36.99
CA SER A 95 -2.93 -33.82 38.25
C SER A 95 -2.48 -32.77 39.28
N LYS A 96 -2.23 -31.53 38.85
CA LYS A 96 -1.57 -30.49 39.66
C LYS A 96 -2.39 -29.23 39.86
N TYR A 97 -3.34 -28.98 38.96
CA TYR A 97 -4.02 -27.70 38.85
C TYR A 97 -5.53 -27.86 38.87
N GLU A 98 -6.21 -26.91 39.51
CA GLU A 98 -7.66 -26.75 39.44
C GLU A 98 -8.03 -25.26 39.35
N THR A 99 -9.26 -24.98 38.92
CA THR A 99 -9.81 -23.61 38.90
C THR A 99 -10.80 -23.42 40.03
N ASP A 100 -10.84 -22.19 40.56
CA ASP A 100 -11.84 -21.74 41.53
C ASP A 100 -13.04 -21.10 40.82
N GLU A 101 -13.90 -20.40 41.56
CA GLU A 101 -15.07 -19.71 41.05
C GLU A 101 -14.77 -18.65 39.97
N PHE A 102 -13.52 -18.19 39.88
CA PHE A 102 -13.10 -17.23 38.85
C PHE A 102 -12.76 -17.90 37.51
N ARG A 103 -12.80 -19.24 37.41
CA ARG A 103 -12.64 -19.99 36.15
C ARG A 103 -11.42 -19.54 35.32
N GLY A 104 -10.32 -19.32 36.03
CA GLY A 104 -9.05 -18.89 35.43
C GLY A 104 -8.82 -17.38 35.37
N LEU A 105 -9.84 -16.53 35.57
CA LEU A 105 -9.68 -15.07 35.52
C LEU A 105 -8.85 -14.54 36.69
N CYS A 106 -7.91 -13.65 36.41
CA CYS A 106 -7.14 -12.98 37.45
C CYS A 106 -7.94 -11.81 38.07
N GLU A 107 -7.76 -11.54 39.36
CA GLU A 107 -8.46 -10.42 40.04
C GLU A 107 -8.09 -9.06 39.43
N ASP A 108 -6.87 -8.94 38.93
CA ASP A 108 -6.36 -7.76 38.24
C ASP A 108 -6.72 -7.72 36.74
N LEU A 109 -7.51 -8.70 36.26
CA LEU A 109 -7.88 -8.89 34.85
C LEU A 109 -6.68 -8.87 33.89
N ASP A 110 -5.52 -9.41 34.32
CA ASP A 110 -4.38 -9.59 33.43
C ASP A 110 -4.72 -10.52 32.27
N LYS A 111 -4.73 -9.92 31.08
CA LYS A 111 -5.10 -10.52 29.81
C LYS A 111 -4.14 -11.61 29.34
N HIS A 112 -2.93 -11.68 29.89
CA HIS A 112 -1.92 -12.64 29.44
C HIS A 112 -1.74 -13.82 30.38
N SER A 113 -2.49 -13.89 31.48
CA SER A 113 -2.26 -14.86 32.55
C SER A 113 -3.54 -15.53 33.04
N ILE A 114 -3.39 -16.77 33.48
CA ILE A 114 -4.42 -17.59 34.12
C ILE A 114 -4.14 -17.67 35.62
N ARG A 115 -5.19 -17.43 36.40
CA ARG A 115 -5.30 -17.75 37.83
C ARG A 115 -5.61 -19.24 37.99
N TYR A 116 -4.91 -19.92 38.89
CA TYR A 116 -5.18 -21.34 39.17
C TYR A 116 -4.82 -21.69 40.60
N ILE A 117 -5.43 -22.75 41.12
CA ILE A 117 -5.03 -23.36 42.40
C ILE A 117 -4.00 -24.46 42.09
N ASN A 118 -2.84 -24.38 42.73
CA ASN A 118 -1.91 -25.51 42.76
C ASN A 118 -2.33 -26.46 43.89
N VAL A 119 -2.73 -27.68 43.53
CA VAL A 119 -3.31 -28.66 44.46
C VAL A 119 -2.32 -29.05 45.55
N GLU A 120 -1.05 -29.30 45.19
CA GLU A 120 0.00 -29.70 46.14
C GLU A 120 0.24 -28.63 47.22
N ARG A 121 0.21 -27.35 46.83
CA ARG A 121 0.44 -26.21 47.72
C ARG A 121 -0.83 -25.68 48.35
N ASN A 122 -2.00 -26.10 47.86
CA ASN A 122 -3.32 -25.59 48.20
C ASN A 122 -3.39 -24.06 48.23
N ARG A 123 -2.85 -23.42 47.19
CA ARG A 123 -2.72 -21.95 47.08
C ARG A 123 -2.96 -21.48 45.66
N VAL A 124 -3.51 -20.27 45.54
CA VAL A 124 -3.73 -19.59 44.26
C VAL A 124 -2.42 -19.01 43.73
N PHE A 125 -2.19 -19.21 42.43
CA PHE A 125 -1.08 -18.70 41.66
C PHE A 125 -1.57 -18.13 40.34
N LYS A 126 -0.65 -17.50 39.61
CA LYS A 126 -0.88 -16.92 38.30
C LYS A 126 0.24 -17.32 37.35
N MET A 127 -0.10 -17.70 36.12
CA MET A 127 0.85 -18.14 35.10
C MET A 127 0.44 -17.62 33.72
N ARG A 128 1.41 -17.29 32.85
CA ARG A 128 1.11 -16.90 31.46
C ARG A 128 0.22 -17.95 30.79
N ALA A 129 -0.85 -17.51 30.13
CA ALA A 129 -1.92 -18.36 29.59
C ALA A 129 -1.39 -19.46 28.66
N GLY A 130 -0.54 -19.11 27.69
CA GLY A 130 0.06 -20.10 26.80
C GLY A 130 1.02 -21.08 27.49
N LYS A 131 1.69 -20.66 28.57
CA LYS A 131 2.51 -21.58 29.37
C LYS A 131 1.63 -22.56 30.14
N PHE A 132 0.57 -22.06 30.78
CA PHE A 132 -0.37 -22.87 31.54
C PHE A 132 -1.06 -23.91 30.66
N MET A 133 -1.60 -23.47 29.51
CA MET A 133 -2.22 -24.38 28.54
C MET A 133 -1.24 -25.44 28.04
N ARG A 134 0.01 -25.07 27.77
CA ARG A 134 1.05 -26.02 27.38
C ARG A 134 1.29 -27.10 28.45
N GLU A 135 1.27 -26.73 29.73
CA GLU A 135 1.42 -27.70 30.82
C GLU A 135 0.24 -28.67 30.85
N LEU A 136 -1.00 -28.18 30.73
CA LEU A 136 -2.20 -29.04 30.66
C LEU A 136 -2.15 -30.03 29.50
N ILE A 137 -1.80 -29.54 28.30
CA ILE A 137 -1.67 -30.39 27.10
C ILE A 137 -0.70 -31.54 27.38
N LEU A 138 0.48 -31.24 27.92
CA LEU A 138 1.53 -32.24 28.13
C LEU A 138 1.29 -33.18 29.31
N GLU A 139 0.28 -32.93 30.15
CA GLU A 139 -0.16 -33.91 31.15
C GLU A 139 -0.89 -35.09 30.50
N THR A 140 -1.68 -34.82 29.46
CA THR A 140 -2.47 -35.83 28.74
C THR A 140 -1.60 -36.81 27.94
N GLU A 141 -2.12 -38.01 27.69
CA GLU A 141 -1.46 -39.00 26.83
C GLU A 141 -1.36 -38.50 25.39
N ILE A 142 -2.47 -38.00 24.84
CA ILE A 142 -2.51 -37.44 23.47
C ILE A 142 -1.56 -36.26 23.30
N GLY A 143 -1.50 -35.34 24.27
CA GLY A 143 -0.64 -34.17 24.16
C GLY A 143 0.85 -34.49 24.06
N LYS A 144 1.30 -35.62 24.62
CA LYS A 144 2.69 -36.11 24.49
C LYS A 144 2.99 -36.67 23.09
N LEU A 145 1.96 -37.02 22.32
CA LEU A 145 2.06 -37.50 20.94
C LEU A 145 2.03 -36.37 19.92
N LEU A 146 1.65 -35.16 20.31
CA LEU A 146 1.62 -34.01 19.41
C LEU A 146 3.05 -33.53 19.11
N SER A 147 3.26 -33.01 17.90
CA SER A 147 4.55 -32.38 17.58
C SER A 147 4.76 -31.12 18.42
N PRO A 148 6.01 -30.79 18.81
CA PRO A 148 6.30 -29.56 19.56
C PRO A 148 5.79 -28.29 18.85
N CYS A 149 5.81 -28.27 17.51
CA CYS A 149 5.28 -27.16 16.73
C CYS A 149 3.77 -26.97 16.94
N VAL A 150 2.98 -28.06 16.96
CA VAL A 150 1.54 -28.00 17.22
C VAL A 150 1.25 -27.57 18.65
N VAL A 151 1.96 -28.14 19.63
CA VAL A 151 1.77 -27.77 21.04
C VAL A 151 2.04 -26.29 21.25
N ASN A 152 3.14 -25.77 20.69
CA ASN A 152 3.50 -24.36 20.81
C ASN A 152 2.49 -23.45 20.11
N TRP A 153 2.01 -23.83 18.91
CA TRP A 153 1.01 -23.06 18.18
C TRP A 153 -0.36 -23.04 18.90
N ILE A 154 -0.87 -24.21 19.31
CA ILE A 154 -2.15 -24.32 20.02
C ILE A 154 -2.12 -23.56 21.34
N ALA A 155 -1.05 -23.71 22.13
CA ALA A 155 -0.99 -23.08 23.45
C ALA A 155 -0.59 -21.59 23.36
N GLY A 156 0.45 -21.29 22.59
CA GLY A 156 1.11 -19.99 22.55
C GLY A 156 0.43 -18.96 21.64
N ASP A 157 -0.12 -19.40 20.51
CA ASP A 157 -0.74 -18.50 19.53
C ASP A 157 -2.25 -18.55 19.70
N VAL A 158 -2.86 -19.74 19.48
CA VAL A 158 -4.32 -19.91 19.44
C VAL A 158 -4.96 -19.67 20.80
N PHE A 159 -4.57 -20.43 21.82
CA PHE A 159 -5.19 -20.36 23.14
C PHE A 159 -4.86 -19.04 23.85
N ALA A 160 -3.61 -18.57 23.78
CA ALA A 160 -3.24 -17.31 24.42
C ALA A 160 -3.99 -16.11 23.84
N GLN A 161 -4.22 -16.07 22.52
CA GLN A 161 -5.04 -15.02 21.89
C GLN A 161 -6.51 -15.12 22.31
N ARG A 162 -7.08 -16.34 22.34
CA ARG A 162 -8.45 -16.56 22.84
C ARG A 162 -8.58 -16.13 24.31
N TRP A 163 -7.60 -16.46 25.15
CA TRP A 163 -7.58 -16.08 26.55
C TRP A 163 -7.47 -14.57 26.75
N CYS A 164 -6.59 -13.92 25.98
CA CYS A 164 -6.43 -12.47 25.99
C CYS A 164 -7.74 -11.77 25.72
N THR A 165 -8.46 -12.21 24.69
CA THR A 165 -9.71 -11.58 24.30
C THR A 165 -10.86 -11.92 25.24
N TYR A 166 -10.93 -13.18 25.69
CA TYR A 166 -11.86 -13.60 26.74
C TYR A 166 -11.73 -12.73 28.00
N THR A 167 -10.50 -12.52 28.48
CA THR A 167 -10.24 -11.66 29.65
C THR A 167 -10.58 -10.19 29.35
N TYR A 168 -10.29 -9.72 28.13
CA TYR A 168 -10.65 -8.37 27.70
C TYR A 168 -12.18 -8.15 27.76
N GLY A 169 -12.99 -9.17 27.49
CA GLY A 169 -14.46 -9.19 27.64
C GLY A 169 -14.96 -8.72 29.01
N TYR A 170 -14.17 -8.93 30.06
CA TYR A 170 -14.50 -8.55 31.44
C TYR A 170 -14.01 -7.14 31.81
N THR A 171 -13.45 -6.38 30.87
CA THR A 171 -13.10 -4.98 31.11
C THR A 171 -14.39 -4.19 31.37
N PRO A 172 -14.55 -3.54 32.55
CA PRO A 172 -15.81 -2.94 32.98
C PRO A 172 -16.26 -1.73 32.13
N ASP A 173 -15.36 -1.17 31.32
CA ASP A 173 -15.60 0.02 30.50
C ASP A 173 -16.11 -0.29 29.08
N MET A 174 -16.50 -1.54 28.80
CA MET A 174 -16.92 -2.02 27.47
C MET A 174 -18.29 -2.70 27.53
N GLU A 175 -19.32 -2.00 27.08
CA GLU A 175 -20.72 -2.46 27.14
C GLU A 175 -21.19 -2.98 25.77
N LEU A 176 -21.83 -4.16 25.76
CA LEU A 176 -22.38 -4.78 24.55
C LEU A 176 -23.84 -4.34 24.36
N PHE A 177 -24.19 -4.01 23.12
CA PHE A 177 -25.56 -3.74 22.70
C PHE A 177 -25.94 -4.63 21.52
N VAL A 178 -27.14 -5.21 21.59
CA VAL A 178 -27.78 -5.95 20.49
C VAL A 178 -29.22 -5.47 20.37
N ASN A 179 -29.50 -4.63 19.37
CA ASN A 179 -30.79 -3.94 19.24
C ASN A 179 -31.10 -3.56 17.78
N ASP A 180 -32.11 -2.70 17.58
CA ASP A 180 -32.55 -2.23 16.25
C ASP A 180 -31.96 -0.86 15.86
N GLU A 181 -30.93 -0.38 16.57
CA GLU A 181 -30.29 0.92 16.30
C GLU A 181 -29.28 0.86 15.15
N PHE A 182 -29.72 0.43 13.97
CA PHE A 182 -28.86 0.35 12.78
C PHE A 182 -28.27 1.71 12.39
N TRP A 183 -29.09 2.77 12.45
CA TRP A 183 -28.67 4.15 12.20
C TRP A 183 -27.44 4.53 13.03
N ARG A 184 -27.42 4.12 14.30
CA ARG A 184 -26.37 4.49 15.25
C ARG A 184 -25.04 3.81 14.93
N ILE A 185 -25.10 2.57 14.44
CA ILE A 185 -23.87 1.88 14.06
C ILE A 185 -23.30 2.42 12.76
N TYR A 186 -24.06 3.11 11.89
CA TYR A 186 -23.54 3.68 10.64
C TYR A 186 -23.29 5.19 10.68
N ASP A 187 -23.73 5.89 11.73
CA ASP A 187 -23.44 7.31 11.95
C ASP A 187 -22.04 7.50 12.57
N SER A 188 -21.15 8.17 11.84
CA SER A 188 -19.76 8.40 12.25
C SER A 188 -19.65 9.22 13.54
N SER A 189 -20.63 10.05 13.88
CA SER A 189 -20.63 10.86 15.11
C SER A 189 -20.75 10.02 16.39
N TYR A 190 -21.26 8.79 16.28
CA TYR A 190 -21.31 7.82 17.38
C TYR A 190 -20.11 6.87 17.40
N CYS A 191 -19.23 6.93 16.40
CA CYS A 191 -18.09 6.03 16.24
C CYS A 191 -16.79 6.67 16.74
N LYS A 192 -15.94 5.87 17.37
CA LYS A 192 -14.61 6.32 17.79
C LYS A 192 -13.60 6.08 16.67
N GLY A 193 -13.21 7.12 15.95
CA GLY A 193 -12.23 7.01 14.85
C GLY A 193 -12.83 6.36 13.60
N ASN A 194 -11.97 5.93 12.68
CA ASN A 194 -12.39 5.42 11.38
C ASN A 194 -12.59 3.89 11.42
N PHE A 195 -13.69 3.42 10.81
CA PHE A 195 -14.07 2.01 10.73
C PHE A 195 -13.79 1.37 9.36
N GLY A 196 -13.43 2.16 8.34
CA GLY A 196 -13.08 1.68 7.00
C GLY A 196 -14.26 1.00 6.27
N SER A 197 -15.47 1.55 6.43
CA SER A 197 -16.70 1.00 5.87
C SER A 197 -17.32 2.00 4.91
N CYS A 198 -17.57 1.57 3.66
CA CYS A 198 -18.22 2.34 2.60
C CYS A 198 -19.69 2.67 2.87
N MET A 199 -20.28 2.13 3.94
CA MET A 199 -21.70 2.33 4.29
C MET A 199 -21.88 3.35 5.42
N THR A 200 -20.79 3.96 5.89
CA THR A 200 -20.83 4.94 6.99
C THR A 200 -21.40 6.25 6.45
N ASP A 201 -22.37 6.83 7.14
CA ASP A 201 -23.06 8.09 6.78
C ASP A 201 -23.85 8.06 5.45
N GLU A 202 -24.04 6.89 4.84
CA GLU A 202 -24.74 6.70 3.55
C GLU A 202 -26.29 6.64 3.67
N ASP A 203 -26.85 6.74 4.87
CA ASP A 203 -28.29 6.62 5.15
C ASP A 203 -28.97 5.33 4.59
N ARG A 204 -28.23 4.21 4.55
CA ARG A 204 -28.69 2.92 3.98
C ARG A 204 -29.33 1.98 5.00
N THR A 205 -29.61 2.47 6.20
CA THR A 205 -29.93 1.59 7.35
C THR A 205 -31.34 1.00 7.30
N SER A 206 -32.23 1.57 6.49
CA SER A 206 -33.58 1.08 6.25
C SER A 206 -33.60 -0.33 5.66
N PHE A 207 -32.58 -0.73 4.91
CA PHE A 207 -32.39 -2.10 4.42
C PHE A 207 -32.48 -3.12 5.57
N TYR A 208 -31.75 -2.89 6.66
CA TYR A 208 -31.70 -3.82 7.79
C TYR A 208 -32.97 -3.83 8.63
N TYR A 209 -33.74 -2.74 8.59
CA TYR A 209 -35.01 -2.64 9.31
C TYR A 209 -36.15 -3.33 8.56
N SER A 210 -36.20 -3.16 7.24
CA SER A 210 -37.36 -3.52 6.42
C SER A 210 -37.17 -4.80 5.62
N SER A 211 -35.96 -5.04 5.12
CA SER A 211 -35.73 -6.07 4.10
C SER A 211 -35.25 -7.38 4.68
N VAL A 212 -34.52 -7.38 5.80
CA VAL A 212 -33.94 -8.59 6.39
C VAL A 212 -34.24 -8.72 7.88
N LYS A 213 -34.17 -9.95 8.40
CA LYS A 213 -34.25 -10.22 9.85
C LYS A 213 -32.86 -10.11 10.48
N ALA A 214 -32.54 -8.92 10.99
CA ALA A 214 -31.24 -8.63 11.59
C ALA A 214 -31.35 -7.84 12.90
N LYS A 215 -30.21 -7.69 13.59
CA LYS A 215 -29.96 -6.77 14.71
C LYS A 215 -28.62 -6.06 14.51
N ALA A 216 -28.52 -4.83 14.99
CA ALA A 216 -27.26 -4.14 15.16
C ALA A 216 -26.55 -4.70 16.41
N ALA A 217 -25.30 -5.11 16.28
CA ALA A 217 -24.47 -5.58 17.39
C ALA A 217 -23.23 -4.70 17.51
N TYR A 218 -23.01 -4.07 18.68
CA TYR A 218 -21.89 -3.15 18.86
C TYR A 218 -21.41 -3.06 20.31
N ILE A 219 -20.17 -2.60 20.50
CA ILE A 219 -19.60 -2.29 21.82
C ILE A 219 -19.28 -0.81 21.89
N THR A 220 -19.62 -0.19 23.02
CA THR A 220 -19.19 1.18 23.35
C THR A 220 -18.09 1.19 24.41
N ASP A 221 -17.21 2.17 24.35
CA ASP A 221 -16.25 2.44 25.42
C ASP A 221 -16.87 3.31 26.54
N LYS A 222 -16.07 3.65 27.56
CA LYS A 222 -16.47 4.53 28.68
C LYS A 222 -16.99 5.92 28.29
N THR A 223 -16.72 6.38 27.06
CA THR A 223 -17.22 7.66 26.55
C THR A 223 -18.58 7.52 25.88
N GLY A 224 -19.08 6.30 25.71
CA GLY A 224 -20.33 5.99 25.02
C GLY A 224 -20.18 5.90 23.50
N LEU A 225 -18.95 6.02 22.96
CA LEU A 225 -18.66 5.89 21.54
C LEU A 225 -18.47 4.42 21.16
N ILE A 226 -18.97 4.06 19.99
CA ILE A 226 -18.84 2.73 19.40
C ILE A 226 -17.38 2.49 19.01
N VAL A 227 -16.84 1.35 19.43
CA VAL A 227 -15.45 0.92 19.14
C VAL A 227 -15.39 -0.33 18.27
N ALA A 228 -16.49 -1.11 18.23
CA ALA A 228 -16.67 -2.24 17.31
C ALA A 228 -18.15 -2.42 16.99
N ARG A 229 -18.47 -2.79 15.75
CA ARG A 229 -19.83 -2.99 15.24
C ARG A 229 -19.91 -4.14 14.24
N ALA A 230 -21.09 -4.74 14.12
CA ALA A 230 -21.43 -5.72 13.09
C ALA A 230 -22.96 -5.83 12.93
N ILE A 231 -23.38 -6.42 11.81
CA ILE A 231 -24.77 -6.86 11.60
C ILE A 231 -24.91 -8.31 12.08
N LEU A 232 -25.94 -8.59 12.85
CA LEU A 232 -26.31 -9.93 13.27
C LEU A 232 -27.56 -10.37 12.51
N PHE A 233 -27.44 -11.33 11.59
CA PHE A 233 -28.61 -11.97 10.98
C PHE A 233 -29.19 -13.01 11.93
N THR A 234 -30.46 -12.86 12.28
CA THR A 234 -31.09 -13.65 13.37
C THR A 234 -31.86 -14.87 12.88
N ASP A 235 -32.08 -15.01 11.57
CA ASP A 235 -32.92 -16.08 10.99
C ASP A 235 -32.31 -16.66 9.71
N VAL A 236 -31.05 -17.08 9.79
CA VAL A 236 -30.33 -17.73 8.68
C VAL A 236 -30.72 -19.21 8.62
N THR A 237 -30.92 -19.74 7.41
CA THR A 237 -31.24 -21.16 7.19
C THR A 237 -30.12 -21.82 6.39
N ASP A 238 -29.65 -22.99 6.80
CA ASP A 238 -28.69 -23.77 6.01
C ASP A 238 -29.38 -24.74 5.04
N GLN A 239 -28.60 -25.42 4.20
CA GLN A 239 -29.11 -26.36 3.19
C GLN A 239 -29.90 -27.54 3.77
N ASP A 240 -29.72 -27.85 5.06
CA ASP A 240 -30.40 -28.94 5.76
C ASP A 240 -31.65 -28.44 6.49
N GLY A 241 -31.97 -27.14 6.40
CA GLY A 241 -33.09 -26.50 7.08
C GLY A 241 -32.80 -26.11 8.54
N LYS A 242 -31.55 -26.20 9.00
CA LYS A 242 -31.16 -25.77 10.35
C LYS A 242 -31.12 -24.24 10.41
N LYS A 243 -31.60 -23.68 11.52
CA LYS A 243 -31.56 -22.25 11.80
C LYS A 243 -30.27 -21.82 12.50
N TRP A 244 -29.80 -20.63 12.16
CA TRP A 244 -28.56 -20.04 12.66
C TRP A 244 -28.71 -18.53 12.89
N ARG A 245 -28.01 -18.03 13.92
CA ARG A 245 -27.75 -16.61 14.17
C ARG A 245 -26.30 -16.32 13.78
N LEU A 246 -26.09 -15.66 12.65
CA LEU A 246 -24.75 -15.43 12.11
C LEU A 246 -24.37 -13.95 12.19
N LEU A 247 -23.22 -13.69 12.83
CA LEU A 247 -22.63 -12.37 12.84
C LEU A 247 -21.87 -12.12 11.53
N GLU A 248 -22.27 -11.08 10.81
CA GLU A 248 -21.62 -10.62 9.58
C GLU A 248 -20.25 -9.96 9.90
N ARG A 249 -19.54 -9.49 8.88
CA ARG A 249 -18.24 -8.83 9.00
C ARG A 249 -18.21 -7.80 10.13
N GLN A 250 -17.15 -7.87 10.93
CA GLN A 250 -16.95 -6.97 12.06
C GLN A 250 -16.05 -5.79 11.67
N TYR A 251 -16.49 -4.59 12.05
CA TYR A 251 -15.76 -3.35 11.88
C TYR A 251 -15.35 -2.81 13.24
N SER A 252 -14.23 -2.11 13.31
CA SER A 252 -13.72 -1.54 14.55
C SER A 252 -12.92 -0.26 14.30
N SER A 253 -12.76 0.52 15.36
CA SER A 253 -11.91 1.70 15.41
C SER A 253 -10.50 1.36 14.91
N GLU A 254 -10.02 2.12 13.91
CA GLU A 254 -8.71 1.97 13.29
C GLU A 254 -8.41 0.53 12.81
N SER A 255 -9.47 -0.21 12.45
CA SER A 255 -9.39 -1.62 12.02
C SER A 255 -8.79 -2.58 13.06
N ASP A 256 -8.82 -2.26 14.35
CA ASP A 256 -8.27 -3.10 15.43
C ASP A 256 -8.97 -4.48 15.52
N ASP A 257 -8.23 -5.55 15.20
CA ASP A 257 -8.72 -6.93 15.25
C ASP A 257 -9.02 -7.42 16.68
N VAL A 258 -8.39 -6.84 17.71
CA VAL A 258 -8.69 -7.15 19.12
C VAL A 258 -10.10 -6.67 19.46
N LEU A 259 -10.51 -5.49 18.98
CA LEU A 259 -11.86 -4.97 19.19
C LEU A 259 -12.91 -5.78 18.41
N LYS A 260 -12.61 -6.20 17.18
CA LYS A 260 -13.48 -7.13 16.42
C LYS A 260 -13.67 -8.45 17.17
N ARG A 261 -12.58 -9.01 17.70
CA ARG A 261 -12.62 -10.25 18.48
C ARG A 261 -13.38 -10.09 19.79
N LEU A 262 -13.23 -8.94 20.46
CA LEU A 262 -13.97 -8.62 21.68
C LEU A 262 -15.49 -8.61 21.45
N LEU A 263 -15.95 -8.03 20.34
CA LEU A 263 -17.36 -8.04 19.95
C LEU A 263 -17.88 -9.48 19.80
N VAL A 264 -17.17 -10.30 19.04
CA VAL A 264 -17.51 -11.72 18.86
C VAL A 264 -17.56 -12.45 20.20
N ASP A 265 -16.54 -12.30 21.05
CA ASP A 265 -16.45 -13.04 22.31
C ASP A 265 -17.56 -12.63 23.30
N LYS A 266 -17.92 -11.35 23.40
CA LYS A 266 -19.07 -10.91 24.21
C LYS A 266 -20.39 -11.47 23.69
N LEU A 267 -20.59 -11.48 22.37
CA LEU A 267 -21.78 -12.06 21.75
C LEU A 267 -21.90 -13.57 22.00
N ILE A 268 -20.78 -14.30 22.00
CA ILE A 268 -20.75 -15.73 22.37
C ILE A 268 -21.06 -15.89 23.87
N GLN A 269 -20.44 -15.08 24.73
CA GLN A 269 -20.63 -15.17 26.18
C GLN A 269 -22.07 -14.93 26.60
N GLU A 270 -22.78 -14.02 25.94
CA GLU A 270 -24.19 -13.71 26.20
C GLU A 270 -25.16 -14.52 25.32
N ASP A 271 -24.68 -15.53 24.60
CA ASP A 271 -25.46 -16.45 23.75
C ASP A 271 -26.35 -15.74 22.71
N TYR A 272 -25.79 -14.75 21.99
CA TYR A 272 -26.48 -14.07 20.90
C TYR A 272 -26.27 -14.71 19.53
N ILE A 273 -25.18 -15.47 19.33
CA ILE A 273 -24.75 -15.94 18.01
C ILE A 273 -24.41 -17.44 18.01
N ASP A 274 -24.60 -18.08 16.86
CA ASP A 274 -24.25 -19.48 16.60
C ASP A 274 -23.00 -19.62 15.71
N GLY A 275 -22.64 -18.53 15.01
CA GLY A 275 -21.46 -18.41 14.18
C GLY A 275 -21.17 -16.97 13.81
N TYR A 276 -20.00 -16.73 13.23
CA TYR A 276 -19.54 -15.41 12.84
C TYR A 276 -18.64 -15.47 11.61
N LYS A 277 -18.62 -14.40 10.82
CA LYS A 277 -17.67 -14.24 9.72
C LYS A 277 -16.26 -14.11 10.28
N VAL A 278 -15.31 -14.85 9.70
CA VAL A 278 -13.92 -14.89 10.16
C VAL A 278 -13.34 -13.48 10.25
N ILE A 279 -12.73 -13.15 11.38
CA ILE A 279 -12.10 -11.84 11.60
C ILE A 279 -10.97 -11.66 10.59
N GLY A 280 -10.98 -10.53 9.89
CA GLY A 280 -10.03 -10.24 8.81
C GLY A 280 -10.39 -10.86 7.46
N ALA A 281 -11.53 -11.57 7.34
CA ALA A 281 -12.02 -12.01 6.04
C ALA A 281 -12.30 -10.79 5.13
N SER A 282 -11.98 -10.95 3.84
CA SER A 282 -12.25 -9.96 2.80
C SER A 282 -13.76 -9.85 2.54
N CYS A 283 -14.21 -8.68 2.09
CA CYS A 283 -15.59 -8.47 1.61
C CYS A 283 -16.01 -9.42 0.49
N HIS A 284 -15.06 -9.98 -0.27
CA HIS A 284 -15.37 -10.90 -1.36
C HIS A 284 -15.55 -12.36 -0.92
N GLN A 285 -15.25 -12.69 0.35
CA GLN A 285 -15.33 -14.06 0.87
C GLN A 285 -16.67 -14.33 1.55
N ALA A 286 -17.71 -14.60 0.75
CA ALA A 286 -19.07 -14.79 1.24
C ALA A 286 -19.30 -16.06 2.08
N ASP A 287 -18.43 -17.06 1.93
CA ASP A 287 -18.50 -18.35 2.62
C ASP A 287 -17.61 -18.44 3.88
N ALA A 288 -16.89 -17.37 4.22
CA ALA A 288 -15.91 -17.35 5.31
C ALA A 288 -16.55 -17.25 6.71
N PHE A 289 -17.51 -18.12 7.02
CA PHE A 289 -18.09 -18.26 8.34
C PHE A 289 -17.41 -19.36 9.16
N VAL A 290 -17.41 -19.18 10.47
CA VAL A 290 -17.07 -20.20 11.46
C VAL A 290 -18.16 -20.28 12.53
N ASP A 291 -18.27 -21.42 13.20
CA ASP A 291 -19.12 -21.53 14.39
C ASP A 291 -18.48 -20.84 15.62
N ILE A 292 -19.19 -20.81 16.75
CA ILE A 292 -18.69 -20.21 18.02
C ILE A 292 -17.38 -20.83 18.53
N ASN A 293 -17.03 -22.03 18.09
CA ASN A 293 -15.77 -22.71 18.46
C ASN A 293 -14.64 -22.40 17.48
N GLY A 294 -14.91 -21.64 16.41
CA GLY A 294 -13.98 -21.30 15.35
C GLY A 294 -13.87 -22.37 14.26
N TYR A 295 -14.82 -23.31 14.18
CA TYR A 295 -14.82 -24.34 13.14
C TYR A 295 -15.39 -23.80 11.83
N SER A 296 -14.70 -24.07 10.71
CA SER A 296 -15.13 -23.61 9.39
C SER A 296 -16.54 -24.09 9.05
N LEU A 297 -17.34 -23.17 8.52
CA LEU A 297 -18.66 -23.40 7.94
C LEU A 297 -18.66 -23.11 6.43
N SER A 298 -17.48 -23.04 5.80
CA SER A 298 -17.33 -22.73 4.36
C SER A 298 -17.97 -23.76 3.41
N ASP A 299 -18.21 -24.98 3.89
CA ASP A 299 -18.92 -26.04 3.15
C ASP A 299 -20.45 -25.92 3.28
N ARG A 300 -20.95 -25.04 4.14
CA ARG A 300 -22.37 -24.78 4.34
C ARG A 300 -22.88 -23.74 3.35
N LYS A 301 -24.10 -23.96 2.91
CA LYS A 301 -24.86 -23.06 2.04
C LYS A 301 -25.96 -22.44 2.87
N PHE A 302 -25.92 -21.13 3.03
CA PHE A 302 -26.84 -20.36 3.84
C PHE A 302 -27.73 -19.47 2.98
N GLU A 303 -28.97 -19.31 3.44
CA GLU A 303 -29.96 -18.38 2.88
C GLU A 303 -30.62 -17.56 3.98
N ILE A 304 -31.00 -16.33 3.63
CA ILE A 304 -31.83 -15.43 4.45
C ILE A 304 -33.06 -15.00 3.67
N GLU A 305 -34.15 -14.71 4.39
CA GLU A 305 -35.25 -13.93 3.84
C GLU A 305 -34.75 -12.50 3.58
N CYS A 306 -35.02 -12.00 2.38
CA CYS A 306 -34.67 -10.66 1.93
C CYS A 306 -35.84 -10.11 1.10
N ASN A 307 -36.63 -9.22 1.66
CA ASN A 307 -37.76 -8.57 0.99
C ASN A 307 -37.31 -7.20 0.50
N LEU A 308 -36.91 -7.13 -0.76
CA LEU A 308 -36.42 -5.91 -1.38
C LEU A 308 -37.16 -5.68 -2.69
N GLU A 309 -37.90 -4.57 -2.77
CA GLU A 309 -38.46 -4.06 -4.02
C GLU A 309 -37.40 -3.31 -4.83
N GLU A 310 -37.63 -3.13 -6.13
CA GLU A 310 -36.62 -2.57 -7.04
C GLU A 310 -36.15 -1.16 -6.67
N THR A 311 -37.00 -0.36 -6.03
CA THR A 311 -36.70 1.01 -5.58
C THR A 311 -36.32 1.12 -4.11
N ASP A 312 -36.35 0.02 -3.36
CA ASP A 312 -36.05 0.04 -1.93
C ASP A 312 -34.57 0.32 -1.69
N THR A 313 -34.26 1.01 -0.59
CA THR A 313 -32.89 1.30 -0.19
C THR A 313 -32.10 0.01 0.03
N LEU A 314 -31.00 -0.14 -0.70
CA LEU A 314 -30.05 -1.22 -0.59
C LEU A 314 -28.91 -0.84 0.36
N SER A 315 -28.33 -1.85 1.01
CA SER A 315 -27.05 -1.76 1.70
C SER A 315 -26.11 -2.81 1.12
N TYR A 316 -24.83 -2.48 0.97
CA TYR A 316 -23.80 -3.42 0.51
C TYR A 316 -23.79 -4.68 1.39
N GLN A 317 -23.82 -5.86 0.78
CA GLN A 317 -23.79 -7.15 1.47
C GLN A 317 -22.48 -7.91 1.21
N ASP A 318 -21.74 -8.22 2.30
CA ASP A 318 -20.49 -8.99 2.23
C ASP A 318 -20.71 -10.49 1.96
N SER A 319 -21.76 -11.08 2.56
CA SER A 319 -21.99 -12.53 2.47
C SER A 319 -23.25 -12.87 1.70
N PHE A 320 -24.41 -12.38 2.15
CA PHE A 320 -25.70 -12.69 1.52
C PHE A 320 -25.97 -11.81 0.30
N LYS A 321 -25.14 -11.98 -0.73
CA LYS A 321 -25.09 -11.07 -1.88
C LYS A 321 -25.82 -11.57 -3.12
N TRP A 322 -25.94 -12.88 -3.30
CA TRP A 322 -26.70 -13.42 -4.43
C TRP A 322 -28.20 -13.36 -4.10
N TYR A 323 -28.92 -12.37 -4.65
CA TYR A 323 -30.33 -12.13 -4.37
C TYR A 323 -31.24 -12.67 -5.46
N SER A 324 -32.25 -13.45 -5.07
CA SER A 324 -33.33 -13.90 -5.95
C SER A 324 -34.59 -13.09 -5.67
N TYR A 325 -34.90 -12.15 -6.57
CA TYR A 325 -36.07 -11.27 -6.45
C TYR A 325 -37.37 -12.08 -6.39
N SER A 326 -37.51 -13.07 -7.29
CA SER A 326 -38.70 -13.94 -7.36
C SER A 326 -38.97 -14.78 -6.11
N ARG A 327 -37.95 -14.99 -5.27
CA ARG A 327 -38.03 -15.80 -4.05
C ARG A 327 -37.94 -14.98 -2.77
N SER A 328 -37.62 -13.69 -2.88
CA SER A 328 -37.34 -12.81 -1.75
C SER A 328 -36.30 -13.42 -0.79
N LYS A 329 -35.20 -13.91 -1.37
CA LYS A 329 -34.12 -14.58 -0.63
C LYS A 329 -32.75 -14.18 -1.12
N ALA A 330 -31.82 -14.02 -0.19
CA ALA A 330 -30.40 -13.81 -0.48
C ALA A 330 -29.56 -14.99 0.01
N TYR A 331 -28.53 -15.33 -0.75
CA TYR A 331 -27.70 -16.51 -0.57
C TYR A 331 -26.25 -16.11 -0.32
N ASN A 332 -25.51 -16.92 0.44
CA ASN A 332 -24.06 -16.78 0.58
C ASN A 332 -23.23 -17.57 -0.45
N TYR A 333 -23.91 -18.11 -1.46
CA TYR A 333 -23.33 -18.86 -2.56
C TYR A 333 -24.04 -18.51 -3.86
N GLU A 334 -23.35 -18.70 -4.99
CA GLU A 334 -23.94 -18.47 -6.30
C GLU A 334 -25.12 -19.41 -6.54
N ASN A 335 -26.31 -18.82 -6.71
CA ASN A 335 -27.55 -19.54 -6.94
C ASN A 335 -28.01 -19.31 -8.40
N PRO A 336 -28.37 -20.35 -9.18
CA PRO A 336 -28.86 -20.19 -10.55
C PRO A 336 -30.10 -19.30 -10.69
N GLU A 337 -30.86 -19.09 -9.62
CA GLU A 337 -32.07 -18.24 -9.59
C GLU A 337 -31.78 -16.82 -9.10
N THR A 338 -30.51 -16.44 -9.01
CA THR A 338 -30.07 -15.08 -8.67
C THR A 338 -30.53 -14.12 -9.75
N SER A 339 -31.21 -13.06 -9.33
CA SER A 339 -31.66 -11.96 -10.19
C SER A 339 -30.72 -10.75 -10.09
N TYR A 340 -30.17 -10.49 -8.90
CA TYR A 340 -29.30 -9.35 -8.61
C TYR A 340 -28.14 -9.76 -7.70
N ASN A 341 -27.05 -9.00 -7.74
CA ASN A 341 -25.96 -9.12 -6.77
C ASN A 341 -25.95 -7.88 -5.86
N LEU A 342 -25.98 -8.10 -4.55
CA LEU A 342 -26.09 -7.06 -3.52
C LEU A 342 -24.72 -6.63 -2.97
N ASP A 343 -23.62 -7.04 -3.60
CA ASP A 343 -22.27 -6.51 -3.32
C ASP A 343 -21.99 -5.24 -4.16
N THR A 344 -22.99 -4.37 -4.26
CA THR A 344 -22.92 -3.06 -4.91
C THR A 344 -23.14 -1.94 -3.90
N THR A 345 -22.65 -0.74 -4.22
CA THR A 345 -22.90 0.50 -3.48
C THR A 345 -24.11 1.27 -3.98
N ASP A 346 -24.80 0.76 -5.02
CA ASP A 346 -26.01 1.36 -5.57
C ASP A 346 -27.10 1.58 -4.52
N LEU A 347 -27.91 2.63 -4.68
CA LEU A 347 -29.02 2.97 -3.80
C LEU A 347 -30.12 1.93 -3.78
N ASN A 348 -30.39 1.29 -4.91
CA ASN A 348 -31.45 0.32 -5.08
C ASN A 348 -31.12 -0.60 -6.27
N LEU A 349 -32.03 -1.51 -6.62
CA LEU A 349 -31.79 -2.52 -7.66
C LEU A 349 -31.77 -1.97 -9.09
N TYR A 350 -32.21 -0.73 -9.31
CA TYR A 350 -32.06 -0.06 -10.61
C TYR A 350 -30.63 0.44 -10.87
N GLY A 351 -29.77 0.40 -9.85
CA GLY A 351 -28.51 1.14 -9.86
C GLY A 351 -28.72 2.58 -9.41
N ASP A 352 -27.64 3.26 -9.02
CA ASP A 352 -27.70 4.71 -8.94
C ASP A 352 -27.99 5.26 -10.35
N THR A 353 -28.99 6.14 -10.49
CA THR A 353 -29.17 6.93 -11.73
C THR A 353 -28.00 7.88 -11.98
N ASP A 354 -27.03 7.89 -11.07
CA ASP A 354 -25.86 8.71 -11.04
C ASP A 354 -24.71 7.88 -11.61
N GLU A 355 -24.78 7.65 -12.93
CA GLU A 355 -23.59 7.56 -13.76
C GLU A 355 -22.96 8.97 -13.91
N ASP A 356 -22.96 9.77 -12.84
CA ASP A 356 -22.12 10.94 -12.65
C ASP A 356 -21.20 10.56 -11.49
N GLY A 357 -20.32 9.59 -11.72
CA GLY A 357 -19.17 9.41 -10.84
C GLY A 357 -18.48 10.76 -10.78
N SER A 358 -18.52 11.41 -9.61
CA SER A 358 -17.85 12.69 -9.39
C SER A 358 -16.46 12.59 -10.02
N PRO A 359 -16.12 13.47 -10.99
CA PRO A 359 -14.86 13.40 -11.68
C PRO A 359 -13.70 13.18 -10.71
N TRP A 360 -12.91 12.13 -10.93
CA TRP A 360 -11.83 11.75 -10.01
C TRP A 360 -10.53 12.45 -10.42
N ASP A 361 -9.94 13.20 -9.50
CA ASP A 361 -8.61 13.77 -9.68
C ASP A 361 -7.55 12.69 -9.48
N GLU A 362 -6.93 12.24 -10.57
CA GLU A 362 -5.89 11.23 -10.60
C GLU A 362 -4.54 11.72 -10.04
N TYR A 363 -4.29 13.03 -10.01
CA TYR A 363 -3.03 13.58 -9.48
C TYR A 363 -3.11 13.80 -7.97
N HIS A 364 -4.18 14.43 -7.50
CA HIS A 364 -4.40 14.77 -6.09
C HIS A 364 -5.16 13.71 -5.29
N GLN A 365 -5.77 12.73 -5.96
CA GLN A 365 -6.43 11.56 -5.37
C GLN A 365 -7.66 11.89 -4.54
N TYR A 366 -8.59 12.68 -5.09
CA TYR A 366 -9.90 12.98 -4.48
C TYR A 366 -11.01 13.17 -5.53
N ASP A 367 -12.28 13.06 -5.09
CA ASP A 367 -13.46 13.34 -5.92
C ASP A 367 -13.68 14.85 -6.08
N CYS A 368 -13.82 15.35 -7.31
CA CYS A 368 -14.02 16.76 -7.63
C CYS A 368 -15.25 17.00 -8.52
N ASP A 369 -15.58 18.27 -8.75
CA ASP A 369 -16.77 18.65 -9.55
C ASP A 369 -16.52 18.54 -11.07
N GLU A 370 -15.30 18.82 -11.54
CA GLU A 370 -14.92 18.81 -12.96
C GLU A 370 -13.42 18.55 -13.14
N THR A 371 -13.05 17.61 -14.02
CA THR A 371 -11.65 17.33 -14.35
C THR A 371 -11.24 17.88 -15.72
N THR A 372 -10.02 18.38 -15.81
CA THR A 372 -9.31 18.73 -17.04
C THR A 372 -8.29 17.65 -17.39
N LEU A 373 -8.23 17.26 -18.67
CA LEU A 373 -7.24 16.31 -19.17
C LEU A 373 -5.85 16.93 -19.18
N CYS A 374 -4.93 16.35 -18.42
CA CYS A 374 -3.54 16.78 -18.28
C CYS A 374 -2.57 15.63 -18.61
N TYR A 375 -1.29 15.95 -18.77
CA TYR A 375 -0.24 14.97 -19.07
C TYR A 375 0.88 15.03 -18.02
N LEU A 376 1.18 13.86 -17.43
CA LEU A 376 2.28 13.65 -16.50
C LEU A 376 3.25 12.62 -17.06
N HIS A 377 4.48 13.05 -17.36
CA HIS A 377 5.52 12.24 -18.02
C HIS A 377 5.01 11.56 -19.29
N GLY A 378 4.21 12.29 -20.08
CA GLY A 378 3.58 11.82 -21.31
C GLY A 378 2.35 10.91 -21.14
N ASN A 379 1.89 10.64 -19.90
CA ASN A 379 0.67 9.88 -19.66
C ASN A 379 -0.51 10.81 -19.41
N ALA A 380 -1.62 10.56 -20.10
CA ALA A 380 -2.86 11.30 -19.91
C ALA A 380 -3.50 10.93 -18.56
N ILE A 381 -3.87 11.94 -17.78
CA ILE A 381 -4.51 11.85 -16.46
C ILE A 381 -5.60 12.93 -16.33
N ASN A 382 -6.66 12.65 -15.59
CA ASN A 382 -7.70 13.64 -15.25
C ASN A 382 -7.33 14.35 -13.94
N VAL A 383 -7.31 15.69 -13.94
CA VAL A 383 -6.94 16.51 -12.78
C VAL A 383 -8.04 17.54 -12.52
N ASP A 384 -8.32 17.87 -11.26
CA ASP A 384 -9.32 18.87 -10.89
C ASP A 384 -9.06 20.20 -11.61
N SER A 385 -10.09 20.68 -12.31
CA SER A 385 -10.03 21.90 -13.13
C SER A 385 -9.81 23.15 -12.29
N GLU A 386 -10.14 23.12 -10.99
CA GLU A 386 -9.89 24.21 -10.04
C GLU A 386 -8.50 24.11 -9.36
N ASN A 387 -7.72 23.06 -9.65
CA ASN A 387 -6.43 22.80 -9.03
C ASN A 387 -5.37 22.35 -10.06
N LEU A 388 -5.01 23.25 -10.99
CA LEU A 388 -4.02 23.01 -12.05
C LEU A 388 -2.66 23.68 -11.79
N ASP A 389 -2.36 24.04 -10.54
CA ASP A 389 -1.17 24.86 -10.19
C ASP A 389 0.17 24.23 -10.63
N ASP A 390 0.24 22.90 -10.69
CA ASP A 390 1.45 22.15 -11.09
C ASP A 390 1.51 21.87 -12.61
N PHE A 391 0.52 22.32 -13.38
CA PHE A 391 0.39 22.09 -14.81
C PHE A 391 0.48 23.40 -15.61
N LEU A 392 1.20 23.36 -16.73
CA LEU A 392 1.38 24.48 -17.63
C LEU A 392 0.62 24.23 -18.93
N TRP A 393 -0.10 25.26 -19.38
CA TRP A 393 -0.76 25.26 -20.68
C TRP A 393 0.26 25.47 -21.80
N ILE A 394 0.29 24.55 -22.76
CA ILE A 394 1.11 24.65 -23.97
C ILE A 394 0.20 25.01 -25.15
N SER A 395 0.37 26.23 -25.66
CA SER A 395 -0.53 26.78 -26.69
C SER A 395 -0.40 26.10 -28.06
N SER A 396 0.77 25.54 -28.36
CA SER A 396 1.04 24.86 -29.64
C SER A 396 0.33 23.51 -29.77
N THR A 397 0.16 22.79 -28.66
CA THR A 397 -0.55 21.51 -28.60
C THR A 397 -2.00 21.67 -28.16
N GLY A 398 -2.30 22.72 -27.40
CA GLY A 398 -3.63 22.93 -26.80
C GLY A 398 -3.87 22.00 -25.62
N GLU A 399 -2.82 21.71 -24.84
CA GLU A 399 -2.83 20.70 -23.77
C GLU A 399 -2.14 21.23 -22.50
N TYR A 400 -2.54 20.68 -21.34
CA TYR A 400 -1.86 20.90 -20.06
C TYR A 400 -0.82 19.81 -19.80
N HIS A 401 0.41 20.21 -19.48
CA HIS A 401 1.52 19.32 -19.17
C HIS A 401 2.13 19.67 -17.81
N HIS A 402 2.58 18.67 -17.07
CA HIS A 402 3.20 18.92 -15.77
C HIS A 402 4.45 19.79 -15.94
N LYS A 403 4.68 20.71 -15.01
CA LYS A 403 5.80 21.69 -15.07
C LYS A 403 7.18 21.04 -15.26
N ASP A 404 7.37 19.82 -14.74
CA ASP A 404 8.64 19.09 -14.84
C ASP A 404 8.94 18.60 -16.28
N ASP A 405 7.92 18.47 -17.13
CA ASP A 405 8.07 18.05 -18.52
C ASP A 405 8.20 19.27 -19.48
N CYS A 406 8.14 20.48 -18.93
CA CYS A 406 8.07 21.73 -19.68
C CYS A 406 9.32 22.60 -19.47
N VAL A 407 9.68 23.34 -20.52
CA VAL A 407 10.66 24.42 -20.47
C VAL A 407 10.04 25.71 -20.99
N CYS A 408 10.58 26.86 -20.57
CA CYS A 408 10.12 28.17 -21.02
C CYS A 408 11.11 28.74 -22.04
N CYS A 409 10.62 29.27 -23.15
CA CYS A 409 11.45 29.93 -24.13
C CYS A 409 11.94 31.28 -23.60
N ASP A 410 13.25 31.44 -23.43
CA ASP A 410 13.83 32.65 -22.85
C ASP A 410 13.66 33.92 -23.70
N ASN A 411 13.38 33.78 -24.99
CA ASN A 411 13.16 34.92 -25.87
C ASN A 411 11.70 35.44 -25.84
N CYS A 412 10.70 34.55 -25.86
CA CYS A 412 9.28 34.94 -25.96
C CYS A 412 8.44 34.63 -24.72
N GLY A 413 8.96 33.86 -23.77
CA GLY A 413 8.26 33.45 -22.54
C GLY A 413 7.19 32.37 -22.74
N GLU A 414 7.18 31.70 -23.90
CA GLU A 414 6.21 30.64 -24.19
C GLU A 414 6.68 29.30 -23.61
N ASN A 415 5.77 28.57 -22.95
CA ASN A 415 6.03 27.24 -22.43
C ASN A 415 5.93 26.20 -23.55
N LEU A 416 6.85 25.24 -23.55
CA LEU A 416 6.91 24.15 -24.49
C LEU A 416 7.43 22.88 -23.81
N LEU A 417 7.25 21.73 -24.47
CA LEU A 417 7.81 20.47 -23.99
C LEU A 417 9.33 20.48 -24.15
N GLU A 418 10.05 19.96 -23.15
CA GLU A 418 11.52 19.87 -23.18
C GLU A 418 12.00 19.12 -24.43
N GLY A 419 11.30 18.05 -24.83
CA GLY A 419 11.65 17.27 -26.02
C GLY A 419 11.45 17.98 -27.36
N ASP A 420 10.65 19.05 -27.40
CA ASP A 420 10.37 19.83 -28.61
C ASP A 420 11.17 21.15 -28.65
N ALA A 421 11.98 21.41 -27.63
CA ALA A 421 12.77 22.64 -27.52
C ALA A 421 14.06 22.58 -28.34
N GLU A 422 14.39 23.69 -28.98
CA GLU A 422 15.70 23.91 -29.57
C GLU A 422 16.66 24.40 -28.48
N TYR A 423 17.73 23.65 -28.21
CA TYR A 423 18.76 24.02 -27.24
C TYR A 423 19.90 24.79 -27.91
N SER A 424 20.29 25.94 -27.34
CA SER A 424 21.48 26.68 -27.79
C SER A 424 22.67 26.41 -26.89
N GLU A 425 23.78 25.96 -27.48
CA GLU A 425 25.06 25.87 -26.78
C GLU A 425 25.67 27.26 -26.48
N VAL A 426 25.24 28.31 -27.18
CA VAL A 426 25.78 29.68 -26.99
C VAL A 426 25.19 30.34 -25.75
N THR A 427 23.87 30.18 -25.54
CA THR A 427 23.20 30.76 -24.38
C THR A 427 22.99 29.77 -23.25
N GLU A 428 23.14 28.46 -23.51
CA GLU A 428 22.84 27.35 -22.59
C GLU A 428 21.35 27.24 -22.20
N GLU A 429 20.45 27.66 -23.08
CA GLU A 429 19.01 27.80 -22.80
C GLU A 429 18.14 27.18 -23.91
N HIS A 430 16.85 26.99 -23.62
CA HIS A 430 15.87 26.35 -24.49
C HIS A 430 14.96 27.38 -25.20
N TYR A 431 14.62 27.10 -26.46
CA TYR A 431 13.85 28.00 -27.31
C TYR A 431 12.72 27.29 -28.06
N CYS A 432 11.60 28.00 -28.25
CA CYS A 432 10.43 27.47 -28.95
C CYS A 432 10.63 27.28 -30.45
N CYS A 433 11.61 27.97 -31.05
CA CYS A 433 11.94 27.83 -32.46
C CYS A 433 13.33 28.39 -32.75
N LYS A 434 13.87 27.98 -33.90
CA LYS A 434 15.16 28.45 -34.40
C LYS A 434 15.27 29.97 -34.52
N GLU A 435 14.19 30.67 -34.89
CA GLU A 435 14.22 32.13 -35.00
C GLU A 435 14.38 32.82 -33.62
N CYS A 436 13.74 32.30 -32.58
CA CYS A 436 13.89 32.79 -31.20
C CYS A 436 15.31 32.53 -30.69
N MET A 437 15.83 31.34 -30.96
CA MET A 437 17.21 30.96 -30.62
C MET A 437 18.23 31.89 -31.30
N GLU A 438 18.16 32.04 -32.63
CA GLU A 438 19.09 32.88 -33.40
C GLU A 438 19.09 34.34 -32.92
N LYS A 439 17.91 34.90 -32.62
CA LYS A 439 17.81 36.27 -32.06
C LYS A 439 18.44 36.39 -30.68
N ALA A 440 18.25 35.38 -29.83
CA ALA A 440 18.82 35.36 -28.49
C ALA A 440 20.35 35.19 -28.56
N GLU A 441 20.85 34.28 -29.40
CA GLU A 441 22.28 34.10 -29.66
C GLU A 441 22.95 35.36 -30.20
N ASP A 442 22.34 36.02 -31.19
CA ASP A 442 22.86 37.28 -31.74
C ASP A 442 22.95 38.37 -30.67
N THR A 443 21.94 38.44 -29.81
CA THR A 443 21.91 39.39 -28.69
C THR A 443 22.97 39.06 -27.64
N PHE A 444 23.17 37.77 -27.36
CA PHE A 444 24.18 37.28 -26.43
C PHE A 444 25.60 37.55 -26.95
N LYS A 445 25.89 37.16 -28.19
CA LYS A 445 27.18 37.39 -28.87
C LYS A 445 27.53 38.88 -28.88
N ARG A 446 26.57 39.76 -29.22
CA ARG A 446 26.80 41.23 -29.19
C ARG A 446 27.16 41.79 -27.82
N LYS A 447 26.75 41.13 -26.73
CA LYS A 447 27.01 41.59 -25.36
C LYS A 447 28.27 40.97 -24.76
N ASN A 448 28.56 39.71 -25.11
CA ASN A 448 29.53 38.89 -24.41
C ASN A 448 30.75 38.50 -25.25
N TRP A 449 30.67 38.57 -26.59
CA TRP A 449 31.71 38.12 -27.51
C TRP A 449 32.36 39.29 -28.26
N HIS A 450 33.47 39.03 -28.95
CA HIS A 450 34.27 39.99 -29.69
C HIS A 450 34.10 39.80 -31.20
N TYR A 451 33.76 40.88 -31.91
CA TYR A 451 33.54 40.82 -33.36
C TYR A 451 34.83 41.09 -34.15
N SER A 452 35.13 40.22 -35.11
CA SER A 452 36.16 40.44 -36.13
C SER A 452 35.55 41.11 -37.36
N GLU A 453 35.95 42.36 -37.64
CA GLU A 453 35.51 43.08 -38.83
C GLU A 453 36.10 42.53 -40.11
N TYR A 454 37.28 41.90 -40.03
CA TYR A 454 37.92 41.25 -41.17
C TYR A 454 37.26 39.92 -41.51
N ASP A 455 37.04 39.05 -40.51
CA ASP A 455 36.46 37.72 -40.73
C ASP A 455 34.93 37.76 -40.88
N GLY A 456 34.29 38.80 -40.34
CA GLY A 456 32.83 38.92 -40.31
C GLY A 456 32.16 38.01 -39.27
N GLU A 457 32.91 37.50 -38.29
CA GLU A 457 32.48 36.50 -37.30
C GLU A 457 32.68 36.98 -35.85
N TRP A 458 31.98 36.33 -34.90
CA TRP A 458 32.10 36.58 -33.46
C TRP A 458 32.95 35.51 -32.77
N TYR A 459 33.77 35.91 -31.81
CA TYR A 459 34.68 35.05 -31.05
C TYR A 459 34.48 35.25 -29.55
N GLU A 460 34.47 34.15 -28.80
CA GLU A 460 34.19 34.16 -27.36
C GLU A 460 35.32 34.79 -26.54
N ASP A 461 36.59 34.46 -26.84
CA ASP A 461 37.76 34.95 -26.12
C ASP A 461 38.31 36.23 -26.77
N TYR A 462 38.57 37.27 -25.97
CA TYR A 462 39.18 38.51 -26.45
C TYR A 462 40.60 38.31 -26.99
N THR A 463 41.31 37.26 -26.55
CA THR A 463 42.67 36.93 -27.01
C THR A 463 42.69 36.33 -28.41
N ASP A 464 41.54 35.88 -28.92
CA ASP A 464 41.39 35.40 -30.29
C ASP A 464 41.34 36.55 -31.30
N ILE A 465 41.15 37.80 -30.85
CA ILE A 465 41.08 38.98 -31.69
C ILE A 465 42.35 39.82 -31.56
N THR A 466 42.87 40.27 -32.70
CA THR A 466 43.93 41.26 -32.83
C THR A 466 43.56 42.28 -33.91
N CYS A 467 44.49 43.13 -34.34
CA CYS A 467 44.27 44.19 -35.31
C CYS A 467 45.09 43.97 -36.59
N ILE A 468 44.52 44.34 -37.74
CA ILE A 468 45.19 44.46 -39.03
C ILE A 468 44.85 45.80 -39.66
N HIS A 469 45.82 46.41 -40.33
CA HIS A 469 45.65 47.64 -41.09
C HIS A 469 45.35 47.30 -42.55
N ILE A 470 44.15 47.65 -43.02
CA ILE A 470 43.65 47.37 -44.37
C ILE A 470 43.78 48.60 -45.26
N TRP A 471 44.46 48.50 -46.40
CA TRP A 471 44.69 49.64 -47.30
C TRP A 471 43.43 50.02 -48.09
N ASN A 472 42.93 51.23 -47.88
CA ASN A 472 41.87 51.80 -48.70
C ASN A 472 42.47 52.62 -49.85
N GLU A 473 42.53 52.04 -51.05
CA GLU A 473 43.08 52.70 -52.25
C GLU A 473 42.39 54.02 -52.60
N SER A 474 41.09 54.13 -52.33
CA SER A 474 40.29 55.29 -52.73
C SER A 474 40.50 56.50 -51.83
N GLU A 475 40.78 56.25 -50.54
CA GLU A 475 41.06 57.28 -49.54
C GLU A 475 42.56 57.50 -49.33
N GLY A 476 43.39 56.55 -49.74
CA GLY A 476 44.85 56.60 -49.61
C GLY A 476 45.33 56.51 -48.17
N ILE A 477 44.59 55.80 -47.31
CA ILE A 477 44.89 55.57 -45.89
C ILE A 477 44.63 54.11 -45.50
N TYR A 478 45.23 53.66 -44.40
CA TYR A 478 44.87 52.36 -43.79
C TYR A 478 43.68 52.52 -42.84
N GLU A 479 42.79 51.53 -42.86
CA GLU A 479 41.71 51.34 -41.90
C GLU A 479 42.07 50.22 -40.93
N ASP A 480 41.95 50.49 -39.63
CA ASP A 480 42.17 49.49 -38.59
C ASP A 480 40.95 48.57 -38.53
N LYS A 481 41.18 47.25 -38.65
CA LYS A 481 40.13 46.24 -38.49
C LYS A 481 40.52 45.20 -37.47
N SER A 482 39.55 44.75 -36.68
CA SER A 482 39.72 43.55 -35.86
C SER A 482 39.79 42.30 -36.75
N ILE A 483 40.69 41.38 -36.41
CA ILE A 483 40.91 40.12 -37.12
C ILE A 483 41.19 38.99 -36.12
N ASN A 484 40.75 37.76 -36.44
CA ASN A 484 41.11 36.59 -35.67
C ASN A 484 42.60 36.26 -35.80
N VAL A 485 43.24 35.88 -34.68
CA VAL A 485 44.69 35.58 -34.62
C VAL A 485 45.09 34.47 -35.59
N ASP A 486 44.28 33.42 -35.75
CA ASP A 486 44.59 32.33 -36.69
C ASP A 486 44.40 32.76 -38.15
N THR A 487 43.43 33.63 -38.45
CA THR A 487 43.31 34.23 -39.78
C THR A 487 44.53 35.09 -40.09
N LEU A 488 44.94 35.97 -39.17
CA LEU A 488 46.12 36.81 -39.35
C LEU A 488 47.39 35.96 -39.55
N CYS A 489 47.58 34.92 -38.74
CA CYS A 489 48.69 33.98 -38.89
C CYS A 489 48.70 33.29 -40.26
N ARG A 490 47.53 32.99 -40.84
CA ARG A 490 47.43 32.42 -42.19
C ARG A 490 47.81 33.44 -43.26
N LEU A 491 47.34 34.69 -43.15
CA LEU A 491 47.69 35.76 -44.09
C LEU A 491 49.21 36.00 -44.10
N LEU A 492 49.84 36.09 -42.93
CA LEU A 492 51.29 36.24 -42.79
C LEU A 492 52.05 35.07 -43.44
N LYS A 493 51.58 33.83 -43.24
CA LYS A 493 52.20 32.62 -43.84
C LYS A 493 52.07 32.58 -45.37
N ASN A 494 50.97 33.09 -45.90
CA ASN A 494 50.70 33.10 -47.34
C ASN A 494 51.35 34.30 -48.05
N GLU A 495 52.02 35.19 -47.31
CA GLU A 495 52.56 36.45 -47.81
C GLU A 495 51.46 37.40 -48.34
N ASP A 496 50.25 37.26 -47.81
CA ASP A 496 49.09 38.14 -48.08
C ASP A 496 48.96 39.28 -47.04
N ALA A 497 49.90 39.36 -46.09
CA ALA A 497 50.04 40.44 -45.10
C ALA A 497 51.49 40.56 -44.64
N TRP A 498 51.86 41.73 -44.10
CA TRP A 498 53.23 42.04 -43.66
C TRP A 498 53.26 42.66 -42.26
N GLU A 499 54.07 42.07 -41.39
CA GLU A 499 54.29 42.52 -40.01
C GLU A 499 55.46 43.52 -39.94
N PHE A 500 55.23 44.65 -39.29
CA PHE A 500 56.22 45.70 -39.03
C PHE A 500 56.15 46.16 -37.57
N GLY A 501 57.00 45.58 -36.73
CA GLY A 501 56.96 45.87 -35.29
C GLY A 501 55.81 45.11 -34.63
N GLU A 502 54.88 45.83 -34.00
CA GLU A 502 53.66 45.26 -33.42
C GLU A 502 52.45 45.37 -34.36
N ASP A 503 52.61 46.03 -35.52
CA ASP A 503 51.54 46.34 -36.47
C ASP A 503 51.58 45.41 -37.69
N VAL A 504 50.43 44.99 -38.21
CA VAL A 504 50.32 44.16 -39.42
C VAL A 504 49.49 44.85 -40.49
N PHE A 505 49.95 44.80 -41.74
CA PHE A 505 49.36 45.50 -42.89
C PHE A 505 49.01 44.50 -44.01
N ASP A 506 47.86 44.67 -44.66
CA ASP A 506 47.41 43.79 -45.76
C ASP A 506 48.05 44.11 -47.12
N GLU A 507 48.61 45.29 -47.28
CA GLU A 507 49.19 45.78 -48.53
C GLU A 507 50.40 46.67 -48.21
N VAL A 508 51.45 46.60 -49.03
CA VAL A 508 52.66 47.43 -48.89
C VAL A 508 53.04 48.07 -50.22
N ASN A 509 53.79 49.17 -50.19
CA ASN A 509 54.24 49.83 -51.42
C ASN A 509 55.25 48.94 -52.17
N PRO A 510 54.96 48.49 -53.41
CA PRO A 510 55.83 47.56 -54.15
C PRO A 510 57.21 48.13 -54.48
N SER A 511 57.36 49.46 -54.47
CA SER A 511 58.63 50.13 -54.76
C SER A 511 59.54 50.22 -53.54
N THR A 512 59.00 50.13 -52.33
CA THR A 512 59.76 50.28 -51.08
C THR A 512 59.68 49.08 -50.15
N ASN A 513 58.76 48.12 -50.39
CA ASN A 513 58.40 47.03 -49.48
C ASN A 513 58.14 47.51 -48.05
N LEU A 514 57.53 48.70 -47.93
CA LEU A 514 57.13 49.31 -46.67
C LEU A 514 55.64 49.68 -46.77
N PRO A 515 54.89 49.70 -45.65
CA PRO A 515 53.50 50.17 -45.68
C PRO A 515 53.41 51.59 -46.26
N TYR A 516 52.33 51.89 -46.96
CA TYR A 516 52.13 53.20 -47.57
C TYR A 516 52.16 54.31 -46.51
N GLY A 517 53.01 55.33 -46.70
CA GLY A 517 53.19 56.43 -45.75
C GLY A 517 54.12 56.14 -44.56
N TYR A 518 54.63 54.91 -44.43
CA TYR A 518 55.55 54.52 -43.36
C TYR A 518 56.94 55.16 -43.57
N LYS A 519 57.40 55.94 -42.58
CA LYS A 519 58.73 56.56 -42.59
C LYS A 519 59.61 55.85 -41.57
N LEU A 520 60.65 55.17 -42.04
CA LEU A 520 61.71 54.64 -41.18
C LEU A 520 62.26 55.77 -40.29
N LYS A 521 62.12 55.64 -38.96
CA LYS A 521 62.87 56.50 -38.04
C LYS A 521 64.35 56.22 -38.28
N LYS A 522 65.06 57.23 -38.79
CA LYS A 522 66.52 57.20 -38.94
C LYS A 522 67.11 57.12 -37.53
N GLU A 523 67.70 55.99 -37.17
CA GLU A 523 68.56 55.94 -35.98
C GLU A 523 69.73 56.92 -36.19
N MET A 524 69.76 57.98 -35.40
CA MET A 524 70.92 58.86 -35.32
C MET A 524 71.99 58.13 -34.52
N SER A 525 73.05 57.70 -35.21
CA SER A 525 74.32 57.35 -34.59
C SER A 525 74.76 58.47 -33.63
N HIS A 526 74.86 58.19 -32.33
CA HIS A 526 75.67 58.96 -31.41
C HIS A 526 76.72 58.04 -30.79
N GLU A 527 77.92 58.19 -31.34
CA GLU A 527 79.20 57.77 -30.82
C GLU A 527 79.46 58.34 -29.40
N TYR A 528 79.97 57.46 -28.52
CA TYR A 528 80.73 57.66 -27.27
C TYR A 528 80.11 58.60 -26.21
N THR A 529 80.06 58.24 -24.92
CA THR A 529 81.24 58.25 -24.04
C THR A 529 80.85 57.73 -22.64
N THR A 530 81.64 56.77 -22.16
CA THR A 530 81.99 56.36 -20.78
C THR A 530 81.36 57.00 -19.51
N VAL A 531 81.13 56.10 -18.54
CA VAL A 531 81.65 56.07 -17.14
C VAL A 531 80.68 56.31 -15.95
N GLU A 532 80.81 55.34 -15.02
CA GLU A 532 80.61 55.33 -13.55
C GLU A 532 79.21 55.27 -12.89
N GLU A 533 78.96 54.08 -12.31
CA GLU A 533 78.67 53.76 -10.90
C GLU A 533 77.62 54.50 -10.06
N ALA A 534 76.97 53.65 -9.24
CA ALA A 534 76.20 53.89 -7.99
C ALA A 534 74.77 54.42 -8.19
N VAL A 535 73.72 53.85 -7.57
CA VAL A 535 73.54 53.23 -6.24
C VAL A 535 72.47 52.14 -6.33
#